data_AF-A0A3A0CT89-F1
#
_entry.id   AF-A0A3A0CT89-F1
#
_cell.length_a   1.000
_cell.length_b   1.000
_cell.length_c   1.000
_cell.angle_alpha   90.00
_cell.angle_beta   90.00
_cell.angle_gamma   90.00
#
_symmetry.space_group_name_H-M   'P 1'
#
loop_
_entity.id
_entity.type
_entity.pdbx_description
1 polymer ?
#
loop_
_entity_poly.entity_id
_entity_poly.type
_entity_poly.pdbx_seq_one_letter_code
_entity_poly.pdbx_strand_id
1 'polypeptide(L)' 'MTRSGIIASALVLALAAPGLAGVRVGDKAPSVSAGSWYNLPKGIKSLTPAHLKGQIVMVEFWATW' A
#
# COMPACT_ATOMS: atom_id res chain seq x y z
N MET A 1 -21.68 2.11 -37.63
CA MET A 1 -20.66 1.93 -36.58
C MET A 1 -20.83 3.03 -35.55
N THR A 2 -21.46 2.69 -34.42
CA THR A 2 -21.94 3.62 -33.39
C THR A 2 -20.81 4.03 -32.46
N ARG A 3 -20.58 5.35 -32.34
CA ARG A 3 -19.53 5.99 -31.53
C ARG A 3 -19.59 5.66 -30.02
N SER A 4 -20.67 5.04 -29.56
CA SER A 4 -20.91 4.67 -28.15
C SER A 4 -20.10 3.46 -27.66
N GLY A 5 -19.55 2.62 -28.55
CA GLY A 5 -18.80 1.42 -28.15
C GLY A 5 -17.40 1.70 -27.62
N ILE A 6 -16.82 2.86 -27.94
CA ILE A 6 -15.42 3.19 -27.59
C ILE A 6 -15.31 3.70 -26.14
N ILE A 7 -16.36 4.33 -25.60
CA ILE A 7 -16.34 4.93 -24.26
C ILE A 7 -16.42 3.87 -23.15
N ALA A 8 -17.17 2.78 -23.38
CA ALA A 8 -17.34 1.72 -22.39
C ALA A 8 -16.04 0.96 -22.09
N SER A 9 -15.17 0.76 -23.08
CA SER A 9 -13.93 -0.01 -22.92
C SER A 9 -12.84 0.75 -22.14
N ALA A 10 -12.79 2.08 -22.22
CA ALA A 10 -11.82 2.88 -21.49
C ALA A 10 -12.07 2.91 -19.98
N LEU A 11 -13.34 2.82 -19.56
CA LEU A 11 -13.73 2.84 -18.15
C LEU A 11 -13.37 1.53 -17.42
N VAL A 12 -13.45 0.39 -18.12
CA VAL A 12 -13.06 -0.92 -17.56
C VAL A 12 -11.54 -1.03 -17.38
N LEU A 13 -10.74 -0.45 -18.28
CA LEU A 13 -9.27 -0.40 -18.09
C LEU A 13 -8.86 0.48 -16.91
N ALA A 14 -9.55 1.59 -16.66
CA ALA A 14 -9.23 2.50 -15.55
C ALA A 14 -9.50 1.89 -14.16
N LEU A 15 -10.51 1.01 -14.06
CA LEU A 15 -10.85 0.32 -12.81
C LEU A 15 -9.91 -0.85 -12.48
N ALA A 16 -9.14 -1.35 -13.45
CA ALA A 16 -8.13 -2.39 -13.25
C ALA A 16 -6.76 -1.84 -12.79
N ALA A 17 -6.61 -0.52 -12.70
CA ALA A 17 -5.35 0.15 -12.36
C ALA A 17 -4.86 0.07 -10.88
N PRO A 18 -5.57 -0.44 -9.85
CA PRO A 18 -5.03 -0.40 -8.49
C PRO A 18 -3.76 -1.24 -8.28
N GLY A 19 -3.39 -2.11 -9.23
CA GLY A 19 -2.27 -3.05 -9.09
C GLY A 19 -0.93 -2.62 -9.71
N LEU A 20 -0.84 -1.50 -10.42
CA LEU A 20 0.32 -1.21 -11.28
C LEU A 20 1.42 -0.33 -10.65
N ALA A 21 1.19 0.24 -9.47
CA ALA A 21 2.21 1.01 -8.72
C ALA A 21 2.76 0.18 -7.53
N GLY A 22 3.15 -1.07 -7.80
CA GLY A 22 3.73 -1.96 -6.80
C GLY A 22 5.12 -1.51 -6.34
N VAL A 23 5.44 -1.74 -5.07
CA VAL A 23 6.79 -1.55 -4.51
C VAL A 23 7.76 -2.49 -5.22
N ARG A 24 8.91 -1.98 -5.70
CA ARG A 24 9.93 -2.78 -6.38
C ARG A 24 11.12 -3.00 -5.46
N VAL A 25 11.87 -4.07 -5.71
CA VAL A 25 13.14 -4.32 -5.01
C VAL A 25 14.11 -3.18 -5.33
N GLY A 26 14.70 -2.60 -4.29
CA GLY A 26 15.61 -1.45 -4.40
C GLY A 26 14.95 -0.09 -4.18
N ASP A 27 13.61 -0.03 -4.18
CA ASP A 27 12.91 1.19 -3.79
C ASP A 27 13.12 1.49 -2.30
N LYS A 28 13.05 2.78 -1.96
CA LYS A 28 12.91 3.15 -0.55
C LYS A 28 11.58 2.61 -0.02
N ALA A 29 11.61 1.99 1.15
CA ALA A 29 10.40 1.53 1.82
C ALA A 29 9.41 2.70 1.99
N PRO A 30 8.12 2.52 1.68
CA PRO A 30 7.11 3.56 1.81
C PRO A 30 6.87 3.91 3.28
N SER A 31 6.37 5.13 3.53
CA SER A 31 5.88 5.50 4.86
C SER A 31 4.58 4.76 5.17
N VAL A 32 4.49 4.16 6.36
CA VAL A 32 3.27 3.51 6.85
C VAL A 32 2.59 4.41 7.87
N SER A 33 1.28 4.59 7.71
CA SER A 33 0.43 5.25 8.69
C SER A 33 -0.74 4.36 9.03
N ALA A 34 -1.18 4.37 10.29
CA ALA A 34 -2.29 3.58 10.77
C ALA A 34 -3.09 4.42 11.78
N GLY A 35 -4.41 4.23 11.80
CA GLY A 35 -5.26 4.88 12.80
C GLY A 35 -5.01 4.37 14.22
N SER A 36 -4.53 3.13 14.35
CA SER A 36 -4.19 2.54 15.65
C SER A 36 -3.01 1.59 15.52
N TRP A 37 -2.18 1.56 16.57
CA TRP A 37 -1.06 0.66 16.70
C TRP A 37 -1.22 -0.20 17.96
N TYR A 38 -0.86 -1.47 17.85
CA TYR A 38 -0.93 -2.44 18.94
C TYR A 38 0.44 -3.08 19.16
N ASN A 39 0.66 -3.64 20.35
CA ASN A 39 1.88 -4.40 20.70
C ASN A 39 3.20 -3.62 20.53
N LEU A 40 3.19 -2.30 20.75
CA LEU A 40 4.40 -1.48 20.70
C LEU A 40 5.17 -1.48 22.03
N PRO A 41 6.50 -1.25 22.00
CA PRO A 41 7.28 -1.03 23.21
C PRO A 41 6.73 0.13 24.06
N LYS A 42 6.94 0.05 25.38
CA LYS A 42 6.48 1.08 26.31
C LYS A 42 6.96 2.48 25.88
N GLY A 43 6.03 3.42 25.83
CA GLY A 43 6.29 4.81 25.44
C GLY A 43 6.24 5.09 23.93
N ILE A 44 6.16 4.05 23.09
CA ILE A 44 6.04 4.22 21.63
C ILE A 44 4.56 4.16 21.23
N LYS A 45 4.08 5.20 20.54
CA LYS A 45 2.68 5.31 20.08
C LYS A 45 2.48 5.01 18.59
N SER A 46 3.56 4.98 17.82
CA SER A 46 3.54 4.69 16.39
C SER A 46 4.92 4.20 15.91
N LEU A 47 4.95 3.47 14.81
CA LEU A 47 6.21 3.16 14.12
C LEU A 47 6.52 4.24 13.09
N THR A 48 7.78 4.67 13.07
CA THR A 48 8.36 5.56 12.06
C THR A 48 9.55 4.83 11.41
N PRO A 49 9.97 5.22 10.20
CA PRO A 49 11.17 4.65 9.58
C PRO A 49 12.42 4.73 10.47
N ALA A 50 12.53 5.75 11.33
CA ALA A 50 13.64 5.89 12.25
C ALA A 50 13.69 4.77 13.31
N HIS A 51 12.54 4.29 13.78
CA HIS A 51 12.47 3.17 14.74
C HIS A 51 12.94 1.84 14.14
N LEU A 52 12.94 1.73 12.82
CA LEU A 52 13.14 0.49 12.06
C LEU A 52 14.51 0.42 11.37
N LYS A 53 15.27 1.52 11.36
CA LYS A 53 16.54 1.62 10.63
C LYS A 53 17.56 0.63 11.19
N GLY A 54 18.20 -0.12 10.29
CA GLY A 54 19.20 -1.13 10.65
C GLY A 54 18.63 -2.50 10.99
N GLN A 55 17.30 -2.67 10.93
CA GLN A 55 16.63 -3.95 11.13
C GLN A 55 16.07 -4.48 9.81
N ILE A 56 15.98 -5.80 9.68
CA ILE A 56 15.16 -6.43 8.63
C ILE A 56 13.72 -6.41 9.13
N VAL A 57 12.83 -5.82 8.34
CA VAL A 57 11.41 -5.64 8.71
C VAL A 57 10.54 -6.35 7.68
N MET A 58 9.55 -7.11 8.18
CA MET A 58 8.49 -7.72 7.38
C MET A 58 7.21 -6.91 7.55
N VAL A 59 6.55 -6.58 6.44
CA VAL A 59 5.24 -5.93 6.43
C VAL A 59 4.23 -6.93 5.89
N GLU A 60 3.20 -7.21 6.68
CA GLU A 60 2.13 -8.14 6.33
C GLU A 60 0.80 -7.40 6.33
N PHE A 61 0.09 -7.47 5.19
CA PHE A 61 -1.29 -7.03 5.10
C PHE A 61 -2.20 -8.23 5.36
N TRP A 62 -3.05 -8.13 6.36
CA TRP A 62 -3.99 -9.20 6.72
C TRP A 62 -5.35 -8.63 7.08
N ALA A 63 -6.35 -9.50 7.04
CA ALA A 63 -7.73 -9.19 7.36
C ALA A 63 -8.38 -10.43 8.00
N THR A 64 -9.40 -10.22 8.83
CA THR A 64 -10.14 -11.30 9.50
C THR A 64 -11.24 -11.92 8.62
N TRP A 65 -11.45 -11.40 7.41
CA TRP A 65 -12.57 -11.74 6.53
C TRP A 65 -12.12 -12.58 5.34
#